data_AF-A0A2E8CYB3-F1
#
_entry.id   AF-A0A2E8CYB3-F1
#
_cell.length_a   1.000
_cell.length_b   1.000
_cell.length_c   1.000
_cell.angle_alpha   90.00
_cell.angle_beta   90.00
_cell.angle_gamma   90.00
#
_symmetry.space_group_name_H-M   'P 1'
#
loop_
_entity.id
_entity.type
_entity.pdbx_description
1 polymer ?
#
loop_
_entity_poly.entity_id
_entity_poly.type
_entity_poly.pdbx_seq_one_letter_code
_entity_poly.pdbx_strand_id
1 'polypeptide(L)'
;MVGRDHYHAEALFTPGGELKLFMLGQEDSEVIDVETQTLEAFVRQSGDAGSKAMSLGATPQPGDAEGRTSVFTGKLPDGLAVETILVVVPSITINGQRYRFSFQTTESLMPRKITDEAERELYLTAGGLYADADIKASGSTTASDKYASFRSMHDPHPEAGDWICPITGTKANPACTWIIGGQEYQFCCPPCIDEFVVRAKEQPDQVKPAAAYVKQ
;
A
#
# COMPACT_ATOMS: atom_id res chain seq x y z
N MET A 1 7.21 -20.94 23.28
CA MET A 1 5.74 -21.06 23.15
C MET A 1 5.45 -22.51 22.78
N VAL A 2 4.55 -23.18 23.50
CA VAL A 2 4.13 -24.56 23.21
C VAL A 2 2.83 -24.51 22.40
N GLY A 3 2.94 -24.85 21.13
CA GLY A 3 1.88 -25.02 20.14
C GLY A 3 2.58 -25.38 18.83
N ARG A 4 2.44 -26.61 18.35
CA ARG A 4 3.20 -27.12 17.19
C ARG A 4 2.56 -26.77 15.85
N ASP A 5 1.35 -26.24 15.87
CA ASP A 5 0.57 -25.97 14.68
C ASP A 5 0.59 -24.47 14.40
N HIS A 6 1.16 -24.11 13.26
CA HIS A 6 1.19 -22.76 12.72
C HIS A 6 0.24 -22.72 11.53
N TYR A 7 -0.76 -21.85 11.60
CA TYR A 7 -1.70 -21.60 10.51
C TYR A 7 -1.48 -20.21 9.97
N HIS A 8 -1.55 -20.08 8.65
CA HIS A 8 -1.39 -18.83 7.96
C HIS A 8 -2.75 -18.39 7.41
N ALA A 9 -2.95 -17.09 7.28
CA ALA A 9 -4.12 -16.55 6.63
C ALA A 9 -3.75 -15.32 5.82
N GLU A 10 -4.24 -15.25 4.58
CA GLU A 10 -4.01 -14.13 3.68
C GLU A 10 -5.29 -13.31 3.53
N ALA A 11 -5.16 -11.99 3.69
CA ALA A 11 -6.27 -11.05 3.54
C ALA A 11 -6.15 -10.30 2.20
N LEU A 12 -7.19 -10.41 1.37
CA LEU A 12 -7.32 -9.69 0.10
C LEU A 12 -8.52 -8.75 0.15
N PHE A 13 -8.31 -7.50 -0.23
CA PHE A 13 -9.38 -6.52 -0.39
C PHE A 13 -9.69 -6.32 -1.87
N THR A 14 -10.97 -6.42 -2.25
CA THR A 14 -11.39 -6.23 -3.64
C THR A 14 -11.98 -4.83 -3.88
N PRO A 15 -11.99 -4.34 -5.14
CA PRO A 15 -12.75 -3.16 -5.51
C PRO A 15 -14.23 -3.36 -5.13
N GLY A 16 -14.75 -2.50 -4.26
CA GLY A 16 -16.11 -2.64 -3.68
C GLY A 16 -16.14 -2.88 -2.17
N GLY A 17 -14.97 -2.98 -1.52
CA GLY A 17 -14.87 -3.06 -0.06
C GLY A 17 -15.17 -4.44 0.51
N GLU A 18 -15.02 -5.49 -0.30
CA GLU A 18 -15.07 -6.87 0.19
C GLU A 18 -13.69 -7.29 0.69
N LEU A 19 -13.68 -7.94 1.85
CA LEU A 19 -12.52 -8.64 2.42
C LEU A 19 -12.69 -10.14 2.14
N LYS A 20 -11.67 -10.74 1.56
CA LYS A 20 -11.50 -12.20 1.45
C LYS A 20 -10.36 -12.63 2.35
N LEU A 21 -10.60 -13.66 3.14
CA LEU A 21 -9.60 -14.28 4.01
C LEU A 21 -9.37 -15.71 3.52
N PHE A 22 -8.18 -15.98 3.02
CA PHE A 22 -7.75 -17.31 2.58
C PHE A 22 -7.05 -18.02 3.74
N MET A 23 -7.41 -19.28 3.97
CA MET A 23 -6.77 -20.13 4.98
C MET A 23 -5.61 -20.90 4.33
N LEU A 24 -4.43 -20.76 4.92
CA LEU A 24 -3.18 -21.31 4.42
C LEU A 24 -2.54 -22.23 5.46
N GLY A 25 -1.80 -23.21 4.96
CA GLY A 25 -1.08 -24.19 5.76
C GLY A 25 0.15 -23.60 6.45
N GLN A 26 1.09 -24.48 6.78
CA GLN A 26 2.38 -24.04 7.33
C GLN A 26 3.25 -23.38 6.25
N GLU A 27 3.08 -23.78 4.99
CA GLU A 27 3.65 -23.12 3.83
C GLU A 27 2.60 -22.18 3.21
N ASP A 28 2.96 -20.92 2.97
CA ASP A 28 2.03 -19.90 2.43
C ASP A 28 1.48 -20.25 1.03
N SER A 29 2.08 -21.22 0.34
CA SER A 29 1.60 -21.74 -0.95
C SER A 29 0.59 -22.88 -0.83
N GLU A 30 0.40 -23.42 0.37
CA GLU A 30 -0.53 -24.52 0.63
C GLU A 30 -1.87 -23.96 1.10
N VAL A 31 -2.91 -24.14 0.29
CA VAL A 31 -4.28 -23.82 0.71
C VAL A 31 -4.80 -24.94 1.59
N ILE A 32 -5.34 -24.60 2.75
CA ILE A 32 -6.03 -25.55 3.63
C ILE A 32 -7.50 -25.19 3.74
N ASP A 33 -8.35 -26.21 3.85
CA ASP A 33 -9.74 -26.01 4.23
C ASP A 33 -9.91 -26.16 5.75
N VAL A 34 -10.88 -25.44 6.31
CA VAL A 34 -11.24 -25.48 7.73
C VAL A 34 -12.74 -25.70 7.88
N GLU A 35 -13.21 -26.04 9.07
CA GLU A 35 -14.64 -26.24 9.29
C GLU A 35 -15.45 -24.97 8.93
N THR A 36 -16.56 -25.17 8.21
CA THR A 36 -17.48 -24.08 7.88
C THR A 36 -18.01 -23.44 9.14
N GLN A 37 -17.87 -22.11 9.23
CA GLN A 37 -18.35 -21.30 10.34
C GLN A 37 -18.55 -19.86 9.87
N THR A 38 -19.25 -19.06 10.67
CA THR A 38 -19.30 -17.61 10.48
C THR A 38 -18.32 -16.98 11.45
N LEU A 39 -17.41 -16.14 10.95
CA LEU A 39 -16.48 -15.40 11.79
C LEU A 39 -17.08 -14.03 12.08
N GLU A 40 -17.01 -13.61 13.33
CA GLU A 40 -17.17 -12.21 13.70
C GLU A 40 -15.80 -11.52 13.58
N ALA A 41 -15.75 -10.35 12.97
CA ALA A 41 -14.54 -9.54 12.89
C ALA A 41 -14.84 -8.11 13.35
N PHE A 42 -13.88 -7.51 14.06
CA PHE A 42 -13.92 -6.12 14.47
C PHE A 42 -12.92 -5.32 13.64
N VAL A 43 -13.43 -4.33 12.91
CA VAL A 43 -12.61 -3.47 12.06
C VAL A 43 -12.64 -2.05 12.60
N ARG A 44 -11.47 -1.43 12.66
CA ARG A 44 -11.34 0.00 12.99
C ARG A 44 -10.32 0.67 12.10
N GLN A 45 -10.47 1.97 11.92
CA GLN A 45 -9.42 2.78 11.32
C GLN A 45 -8.23 2.87 12.29
N SER A 46 -7.02 2.90 11.75
CA SER A 46 -5.81 3.04 12.56
C SER A 46 -5.85 4.37 13.29
N GLY A 47 -5.69 4.34 14.62
CA GLY A 47 -5.79 5.53 15.48
C GLY A 47 -7.20 5.81 16.03
N ASP A 48 -8.25 5.16 15.52
CA ASP A 48 -9.60 5.30 16.08
C ASP A 48 -9.78 4.41 17.33
N ALA A 49 -10.56 4.92 18.29
CA ALA A 49 -10.98 4.17 19.48
C ALA A 49 -12.19 3.27 19.19
N GLY A 50 -13.01 3.61 18.19
CA GLY A 50 -14.20 2.84 17.83
C GLY A 50 -13.90 1.68 16.88
N SER A 51 -14.49 0.50 17.15
CA SER A 51 -14.51 -0.63 16.20
C SER A 51 -15.92 -0.91 15.72
N LYS A 52 -16.06 -1.22 14.43
CA LYS A 52 -17.30 -1.70 13.82
C LYS A 52 -17.22 -3.23 13.65
N ALA A 53 -18.27 -3.93 14.03
CA ALA A 53 -18.37 -5.37 13.79
C ALA A 53 -18.74 -5.65 12.32
N MET A 54 -18.23 -6.75 11.78
CA MET A 54 -18.63 -7.32 10.50
C MET A 54 -18.61 -8.84 10.58
N SER A 55 -19.38 -9.50 9.71
CA SER A 55 -19.40 -10.95 9.60
C SER A 55 -18.62 -11.40 8.37
N LEU A 56 -17.82 -12.46 8.52
CA LEU A 56 -17.19 -13.17 7.40
C LEU A 56 -17.88 -14.53 7.27
N GLY A 57 -18.53 -14.77 6.14
CA GLY A 57 -19.17 -16.03 5.81
C GLY A 57 -18.23 -16.97 5.06
N ALA A 58 -18.31 -18.26 5.36
CA ALA A 58 -17.63 -19.29 4.59
C ALA A 58 -18.03 -19.23 3.11
N THR A 59 -17.06 -19.32 2.21
CA THR A 59 -17.26 -19.37 0.76
C THR A 59 -16.46 -20.55 0.20
N PRO A 60 -17.02 -21.77 0.25
CA PRO A 60 -16.31 -22.98 -0.19
C PRO A 60 -15.79 -22.84 -1.63
N GLN A 61 -14.57 -23.31 -1.85
CA GLN A 61 -13.86 -23.28 -3.14
C GLN A 61 -13.80 -24.68 -3.77
N PRO A 62 -13.56 -24.77 -5.09
CA PRO A 62 -13.23 -26.05 -5.72
C PRO A 62 -12.01 -26.68 -5.06
N GLY A 63 -12.17 -27.87 -4.47
CA GLY A 63 -11.13 -28.59 -3.75
C GLY A 63 -11.37 -28.70 -2.25
N ASP A 64 -12.23 -27.86 -1.68
CA ASP A 64 -12.62 -27.96 -0.27
C ASP A 64 -13.47 -29.22 -0.06
N ALA A 65 -13.25 -29.91 1.07
CA ALA A 65 -14.09 -31.04 1.46
C ALA A 65 -15.50 -30.58 1.87
N GLU A 66 -16.46 -31.52 1.84
CA GLU A 66 -17.84 -31.24 2.24
C GLU A 66 -17.91 -30.69 3.67
N GLY A 67 -18.61 -29.57 3.85
CA GLY A 67 -18.72 -28.89 5.15
C GLY A 67 -17.48 -28.09 5.56
N ARG A 68 -16.47 -27.97 4.70
CA ARG A 68 -15.26 -27.17 4.93
C ARG A 68 -15.17 -26.00 3.94
N THR A 69 -14.31 -25.05 4.26
CA THR A 69 -14.06 -23.85 3.46
C THR A 69 -12.59 -23.46 3.59
N SER A 70 -11.96 -23.07 2.48
CA SER A 70 -10.63 -22.43 2.49
C SER A 70 -10.72 -20.90 2.46
N VAL A 71 -11.92 -20.34 2.25
CA VAL A 71 -12.11 -18.88 2.14
C VAL A 71 -13.27 -18.39 3.00
N PHE A 72 -13.07 -17.24 3.65
CA PHE A 72 -14.14 -16.46 4.28
C PHE A 72 -14.27 -15.10 3.60
N THR A 73 -15.50 -14.64 3.37
CA THR A 73 -15.76 -13.37 2.71
C THR A 73 -16.71 -12.50 3.52
N GLY A 74 -16.50 -11.18 3.49
CA GLY A 74 -17.44 -10.24 4.07
C GLY A 74 -17.21 -8.82 3.59
N LYS A 75 -18.23 -7.98 3.75
CA LYS A 75 -18.18 -6.58 3.32
C LYS A 75 -17.74 -5.68 4.46
N LEU A 76 -16.73 -4.85 4.21
CA LEU A 76 -16.31 -3.82 5.15
C LEU A 76 -17.47 -2.85 5.42
N PRO A 77 -17.64 -2.42 6.68
CA PRO A 77 -18.59 -1.36 7.01
C PRO A 77 -18.29 -0.06 6.25
N ASP A 78 -19.35 0.67 5.87
CA ASP A 78 -19.22 1.94 5.15
C ASP A 78 -18.38 2.97 5.92
N GLY A 79 -17.65 3.81 5.17
CA GLY A 79 -16.81 4.88 5.70
C GLY A 79 -15.44 4.43 6.22
N LEU A 80 -14.99 3.21 5.90
CA LEU A 80 -13.64 2.74 6.21
C LEU A 80 -12.75 2.78 4.95
N ALA A 81 -11.62 3.48 5.02
CA ALA A 81 -10.58 3.44 4.01
C ALA A 81 -9.70 2.20 4.23
N VAL A 82 -9.61 1.32 3.23
CA VAL A 82 -8.86 0.04 3.29
C VAL A 82 -7.38 0.22 3.58
N GLU A 83 -6.82 1.41 3.34
CA GLU A 83 -5.38 1.67 3.44
C GLU A 83 -4.86 1.62 4.89
N THR A 84 -5.71 1.92 5.88
CA THR A 84 -5.30 2.03 7.29
C THR A 84 -6.30 1.39 8.24
N ILE A 85 -6.59 0.10 8.12
CA ILE A 85 -7.48 -0.62 9.04
C ILE A 85 -6.77 -1.68 9.86
N LEU A 86 -7.19 -1.81 11.12
CA LEU A 86 -6.91 -2.96 11.96
C LEU A 86 -8.14 -3.86 11.95
N VAL A 87 -7.94 -5.14 11.62
CA VAL A 87 -8.97 -6.18 11.69
C VAL A 87 -8.60 -7.16 12.79
N VAL A 88 -9.55 -7.46 13.67
CA VAL A 88 -9.41 -8.46 14.74
C VAL A 88 -10.48 -9.52 14.58
N VAL A 89 -10.07 -10.77 14.46
CA VAL A 89 -10.96 -11.93 14.52
C VAL A 89 -10.75 -12.61 15.87
N PRO A 90 -11.68 -12.46 16.82
CA PRO A 90 -11.51 -12.92 18.20
C PRO A 90 -11.55 -14.45 18.32
N SER A 91 -12.16 -15.14 17.34
CA SER A 91 -12.34 -16.58 17.37
C SER A 91 -12.53 -17.14 15.97
N ILE A 92 -11.66 -18.09 15.60
CA ILE A 92 -11.84 -19.05 14.51
C ILE A 92 -11.57 -20.44 15.07
N THR A 93 -12.37 -21.43 14.68
CA THR A 93 -12.16 -22.83 15.06
C THR A 93 -11.46 -23.56 13.91
N ILE A 94 -10.33 -24.20 14.19
CA ILE A 94 -9.60 -25.01 13.21
C ILE A 94 -9.30 -26.34 13.88
N ASN A 95 -9.78 -27.44 13.31
CA ASN A 95 -9.59 -28.80 13.85
C ASN A 95 -10.04 -28.91 15.32
N GLY A 96 -11.15 -28.26 15.66
CA GLY A 96 -11.72 -28.23 17.02
C GLY A 96 -11.02 -27.32 18.03
N GLN A 97 -9.94 -26.63 17.65
CA GLN A 97 -9.23 -25.67 18.50
C GLN A 97 -9.56 -24.24 18.11
N ARG A 98 -9.65 -23.34 19.10
CA ARG A 98 -9.99 -21.93 18.89
C ARG A 98 -8.75 -21.06 18.84
N TYR A 99 -8.67 -20.24 17.80
CA TYR A 99 -7.59 -19.30 17.55
C TYR A 99 -8.12 -17.88 17.48
N ARG A 100 -7.24 -16.92 17.77
CA ARG A 100 -7.47 -15.48 17.61
C ARG A 100 -6.35 -14.94 16.75
N PHE A 101 -6.67 -14.03 15.84
CA PHE A 101 -5.67 -13.30 15.10
C PHE A 101 -6.12 -11.86 14.83
N SER A 102 -5.15 -11.05 14.45
CA SER A 102 -5.38 -9.68 13.99
C SER A 102 -4.36 -9.34 12.94
N PHE A 103 -4.77 -8.53 11.96
CA PHE A 103 -3.89 -8.00 10.95
C PHE A 103 -4.20 -6.52 10.73
N GLN A 104 -3.20 -5.78 10.28
CA GLN A 104 -3.34 -4.37 9.97
C GLN A 104 -2.93 -4.17 8.52
N THR A 105 -3.72 -3.40 7.76
CA THR A 105 -3.24 -2.88 6.49
C THR A 105 -2.24 -1.78 6.80
N THR A 106 -1.02 -1.93 6.31
CA THR A 106 -0.08 -0.83 6.29
C THR A 106 -0.43 0.04 5.09
N GLU A 107 -0.46 1.36 5.28
CA GLU A 107 -0.40 2.29 4.16
C GLU A 107 0.78 1.85 3.27
N SER A 108 0.51 1.64 1.98
CA SER A 108 1.60 1.55 1.03
C SER A 108 2.33 2.89 1.12
N LEU A 109 3.58 2.87 1.57
CA LEU A 109 4.45 4.06 1.51
C LEU A 109 4.53 4.61 0.08
N MET A 110 4.22 3.79 -0.94
CA MET A 110 4.23 4.20 -2.33
C MET A 110 2.90 4.86 -2.69
N PRO A 111 2.92 6.13 -3.17
CA PRO A 111 1.74 6.77 -3.71
C PRO A 111 1.24 6.03 -4.95
N ARG A 112 -0.06 6.14 -5.23
CA ARG A 112 -0.64 5.62 -6.47
C ARG A 112 -0.31 6.56 -7.62
N LYS A 113 -0.11 6.00 -8.81
CA LYS A 113 -0.02 6.77 -10.05
C LYS A 113 -1.32 7.57 -10.24
N ILE A 114 -1.21 8.84 -10.61
CA ILE A 114 -2.35 9.62 -11.09
C ILE A 114 -2.79 9.14 -12.50
N THR A 115 -4.00 9.49 -12.93
CA THR A 115 -4.49 9.08 -14.26
C THR A 115 -3.73 9.80 -15.38
N ASP A 116 -3.64 9.19 -16.57
CA ASP A 116 -2.84 9.74 -17.69
C ASP A 116 -3.23 11.18 -18.06
N GLU A 117 -4.52 11.52 -18.03
CA GLU A 117 -4.98 12.89 -18.33
C GLU A 117 -4.55 13.89 -17.25
N ALA A 118 -4.77 13.55 -15.97
CA ALA A 118 -4.34 14.39 -14.86
C ALA A 118 -2.80 14.49 -14.78
N GLU A 119 -2.09 13.44 -15.19
CA GLU A 119 -0.63 13.41 -15.30
C GLU A 119 -0.13 14.46 -16.30
N ARG A 120 -0.72 14.53 -17.48
CA ARG A 120 -0.32 15.52 -18.48
C ARG A 120 -0.54 16.94 -17.97
N GLU A 121 -1.68 17.21 -17.34
CA GLU A 121 -1.94 18.53 -16.74
C GLU A 121 -0.92 18.85 -15.62
N LEU A 122 -0.61 17.88 -14.77
CA LEU A 122 0.35 18.03 -13.69
C LEU A 122 1.75 18.37 -14.21
N TYR A 123 2.24 17.66 -15.23
CA TYR A 123 3.63 17.82 -15.68
C TYR A 123 3.83 18.91 -16.73
N LEU A 124 2.79 19.26 -17.49
CA LEU A 124 2.91 20.18 -18.64
C LEU A 124 2.34 21.58 -18.37
N THR A 125 1.92 21.85 -17.13
CA THR A 125 1.48 23.18 -16.68
C THR A 125 2.31 23.62 -15.49
N ALA A 126 2.78 24.87 -15.47
CA ALA A 126 3.50 25.41 -14.33
C ALA A 126 2.57 25.69 -13.13
N GLY A 127 3.12 25.70 -11.92
CA GLY A 127 2.43 26.06 -10.69
C GLY A 127 3.36 26.03 -9.47
N GLY A 128 3.12 26.90 -8.48
CA GLY A 128 3.95 26.98 -7.27
C GLY A 128 5.45 27.07 -7.58
N LEU A 129 6.25 26.15 -7.04
CA LEU A 129 7.69 26.02 -7.31
C LEU A 129 8.04 25.35 -8.64
N TYR A 130 7.09 24.66 -9.29
CA TYR A 130 7.31 23.95 -10.55
C TYR A 130 7.04 24.90 -11.74
N ALA A 131 8.10 25.45 -12.31
CA ALA A 131 8.03 26.50 -13.32
C ALA A 131 8.16 25.96 -14.77
N ASP A 132 7.85 26.78 -15.77
CA ASP A 132 8.04 26.43 -17.19
C ASP A 132 9.50 26.03 -17.53
N ALA A 133 10.47 26.57 -16.78
CA ALA A 133 11.86 26.18 -16.91
C ALA A 133 12.09 24.72 -16.48
N ASP A 134 11.43 24.27 -15.42
CA ASP A 134 11.52 22.90 -14.92
C ASP A 134 10.86 21.91 -15.88
N ILE A 135 9.72 22.29 -16.47
CA ILE A 135 9.03 21.50 -17.50
C ILE A 135 9.96 21.26 -18.69
N LYS A 136 10.58 22.33 -19.20
CA LYS A 136 11.54 22.24 -20.31
C LYS A 136 12.77 21.42 -19.94
N ALA A 137 13.32 21.65 -18.75
CA ALA A 137 14.50 20.93 -18.27
C ALA A 137 14.23 19.44 -18.06
N SER A 138 12.99 19.09 -17.70
CA SER A 138 12.53 17.70 -17.55
C SER A 138 12.17 17.03 -18.88
N GLY A 139 12.24 17.76 -20.00
CA GLY A 139 12.01 17.25 -21.35
C GLY A 139 10.58 17.42 -21.88
N SER A 140 9.75 18.24 -21.23
CA SER A 140 8.34 18.46 -21.61
C SER A 140 7.55 17.14 -21.72
N THR A 141 7.76 16.25 -20.74
CA THR A 141 7.23 14.88 -20.71
C THR A 141 6.60 14.59 -19.35
N THR A 142 5.89 13.47 -19.23
CA THR A 142 5.37 12.97 -17.95
C THR A 142 6.34 11.96 -17.33
N ALA A 143 6.15 11.65 -16.03
CA ALA A 143 6.93 10.60 -15.39
C ALA A 143 6.68 9.23 -16.03
N SER A 144 5.43 8.92 -16.41
CA SER A 144 5.10 7.65 -17.07
C SER A 144 5.76 7.49 -18.44
N ASP A 145 5.84 8.55 -19.22
CA ASP A 145 6.51 8.52 -20.53
C ASP A 145 8.03 8.34 -20.34
N LYS A 146 8.65 9.13 -19.46
CA LYS A 146 10.10 9.10 -19.20
C LYS A 146 10.55 7.76 -18.60
N TYR A 147 9.71 7.14 -17.78
CA TYR A 147 10.04 5.96 -16.98
C TYR A 147 9.23 4.70 -17.35
N ALA A 148 8.68 4.62 -18.56
CA ALA A 148 7.81 3.52 -19.00
C ALA A 148 8.38 2.09 -18.79
N SER A 149 9.71 1.94 -18.84
CA SER A 149 10.40 0.65 -18.62
C SER A 149 11.24 0.61 -17.35
N PHE A 150 11.06 1.60 -16.47
CA PHE A 150 11.81 1.71 -15.23
C PHE A 150 11.37 0.65 -14.22
N ARG A 151 12.33 0.08 -13.50
CA ARG A 151 12.06 -0.83 -12.38
C ARG A 151 12.25 -0.07 -11.08
N SER A 152 11.14 0.17 -10.38
CA SER A 152 11.14 0.80 -9.07
C SER A 152 11.92 -0.02 -8.05
N MET A 153 12.61 0.68 -7.15
CA MET A 153 13.37 0.08 -6.06
C MET A 153 12.92 0.73 -4.76
N HIS A 154 12.35 -0.05 -3.86
CA HIS A 154 11.75 0.43 -2.61
C HIS A 154 12.53 -0.12 -1.42
N ASP A 155 13.82 0.21 -1.33
CA ASP A 155 14.66 -0.22 -0.19
C ASP A 155 14.36 0.68 1.03
N PRO A 156 13.73 0.16 2.10
CA PRO A 156 13.37 0.96 3.26
C PRO A 156 14.54 1.21 4.22
N HIS A 157 15.75 0.73 3.92
CA HIS A 157 16.92 0.84 4.79
C HIS A 157 18.07 1.65 4.15
N PRO A 158 17.88 2.95 3.85
CA PRO A 158 18.97 3.79 3.36
C PRO A 158 20.07 3.95 4.42
N GLU A 159 21.32 3.93 3.98
CA GLU A 159 22.49 4.15 4.81
C GLU A 159 22.81 5.65 4.91
N ALA A 160 23.61 6.06 5.90
CA ALA A 160 24.07 7.44 6.00
C ALA A 160 24.86 7.83 4.74
N GLY A 161 24.49 8.97 4.14
CA GLY A 161 25.01 9.45 2.86
C GLY A 161 24.19 9.03 1.63
N ASP A 162 23.25 8.08 1.77
CA ASP A 162 22.34 7.74 0.67
C ASP A 162 21.36 8.88 0.39
N TRP A 163 21.05 9.07 -0.90
CA TRP A 163 19.88 9.85 -1.31
C TRP A 163 18.60 9.12 -0.93
N ILE A 164 17.65 9.87 -0.36
CA ILE A 164 16.35 9.33 0.05
C ILE A 164 15.23 9.96 -0.77
N CYS A 165 14.20 9.17 -1.06
CA CYS A 165 13.02 9.64 -1.75
C CYS A 165 12.30 10.69 -0.89
N PRO A 166 12.03 11.91 -1.40
CA PRO A 166 11.37 12.98 -0.65
C PRO A 166 9.95 12.66 -0.16
N ILE A 167 9.32 11.65 -0.72
CA ILE A 167 7.96 11.21 -0.37
C ILE A 167 7.97 10.15 0.72
N THR A 168 8.83 9.14 0.57
CA THR A 168 8.74 7.89 1.34
C THR A 168 9.87 7.73 2.36
N GLY A 169 10.97 8.46 2.19
CA GLY A 169 12.20 8.29 2.97
C GLY A 169 12.98 7.02 2.66
N THR A 170 12.53 6.18 1.71
CA THR A 170 13.27 5.00 1.24
C THR A 170 14.48 5.42 0.41
N LYS A 171 15.44 4.51 0.17
CA LYS A 171 16.57 4.78 -0.72
C LYS A 171 16.08 5.22 -2.10
N ALA A 172 16.57 6.35 -2.59
CA ALA A 172 16.24 6.85 -3.91
C ALA A 172 17.03 6.09 -4.99
N ASN A 173 16.47 6.03 -6.21
CA ASN A 173 17.17 5.49 -7.36
C ASN A 173 17.78 6.65 -8.17
N PRO A 174 19.10 6.68 -8.38
CA PRO A 174 19.76 7.76 -9.13
C PRO A 174 19.32 7.84 -10.60
N ALA A 175 18.69 6.80 -11.14
CA ALA A 175 18.12 6.82 -12.48
C ALA A 175 16.68 7.37 -12.54
N CYS A 176 16.04 7.63 -11.40
CA CYS A 176 14.68 8.17 -11.32
C CYS A 176 14.75 9.59 -10.76
N THR A 177 14.94 10.57 -11.65
CA THR A 177 15.12 11.98 -11.27
C THR A 177 14.08 12.90 -11.89
N TRP A 178 13.81 14.02 -11.21
CA TRP A 178 12.96 15.09 -11.74
C TRP A 178 13.47 16.45 -11.31
N ILE A 179 13.25 17.47 -12.16
CA ILE A 179 13.69 18.83 -11.90
C ILE A 179 12.50 19.65 -11.38
N ILE A 180 12.67 20.30 -10.22
CA ILE A 180 11.65 21.14 -9.59
C ILE A 180 12.36 22.34 -8.94
N GLY A 181 11.90 23.56 -9.23
CA GLY A 181 12.53 24.78 -8.71
C GLY A 181 14.01 24.90 -9.10
N GLY A 182 14.37 24.40 -10.29
CA GLY A 182 15.74 24.38 -10.80
C GLY A 182 16.69 23.38 -10.12
N GLN A 183 16.19 22.49 -9.26
CA GLN A 183 16.99 21.46 -8.59
C GLN A 183 16.60 20.06 -9.05
N GLU A 184 17.58 19.17 -9.20
CA GLU A 184 17.35 17.76 -9.47
C GLU A 184 17.10 17.00 -8.17
N TYR A 185 15.97 16.30 -8.10
CA TYR A 185 15.59 15.41 -7.01
C TYR A 185 15.64 13.96 -7.49
N GLN A 186 15.92 13.03 -6.56
CA GLN A 186 15.93 11.59 -6.83
C GLN A 186 14.77 10.90 -6.10
N PHE A 187 14.15 9.92 -6.76
CA PHE A 187 12.96 9.24 -6.27
C PHE A 187 13.14 7.71 -6.33
N CYS A 188 12.38 6.99 -5.52
CA CYS A 188 12.38 5.53 -5.56
C CYS A 188 11.52 4.96 -6.70
N CYS A 189 10.53 5.74 -7.17
CA CYS A 189 9.60 5.34 -8.24
C CYS A 189 8.91 6.55 -8.90
N PRO A 190 8.35 6.37 -10.13
CA PRO A 190 7.64 7.44 -10.84
C PRO A 190 6.43 8.04 -10.09
N PRO A 191 5.57 7.27 -9.40
CA PRO A 191 4.47 7.85 -8.63
C PRO A 191 4.92 8.81 -7.51
N CYS A 192 6.13 8.65 -6.97
CA CYS A 192 6.66 9.62 -6.00
C CYS A 192 7.00 10.97 -6.65
N ILE A 193 7.27 10.99 -7.95
CA ILE A 193 7.44 12.23 -8.70
C ILE A 193 6.08 12.95 -8.77
N ASP A 194 5.00 12.23 -9.07
CA ASP A 194 3.64 12.81 -9.16
C ASP A 194 3.29 13.55 -7.87
N GLU A 195 3.38 12.85 -6.74
CA GLU A 195 3.09 13.38 -5.41
C GLU A 195 3.98 14.58 -5.06
N PHE A 196 5.26 14.54 -5.45
CA PHE A 196 6.18 15.63 -5.14
C PHE A 196 5.98 16.86 -6.02
N VAL A 197 5.60 16.69 -7.29
CA VAL A 197 5.21 17.80 -8.17
C VAL A 197 3.91 18.44 -7.69
N VAL A 198 2.93 17.65 -7.23
CA VAL A 198 1.72 18.18 -6.57
C VAL A 198 2.12 19.03 -5.36
N ARG A 199 2.96 18.48 -4.46
CA ARG A 199 3.46 19.22 -3.29
C ARG A 199 4.18 20.51 -3.68
N ALA A 200 5.01 20.49 -4.72
CA ALA A 200 5.72 21.68 -5.18
C ALA A 200 4.78 22.77 -5.72
N LYS A 201 3.67 22.38 -6.35
CA LYS A 201 2.66 23.31 -6.85
C LYS A 201 1.79 23.89 -5.75
N GLU A 202 1.31 23.05 -4.85
CA GLU A 202 0.28 23.40 -3.87
C GLU A 202 0.84 23.86 -2.53
N GLN A 203 1.98 23.30 -2.13
CA GLN A 203 2.60 23.50 -0.81
C GLN A 203 4.11 23.77 -0.96
N PRO A 204 4.50 24.80 -1.74
CA PRO A 204 5.90 25.05 -2.09
C PRO A 204 6.82 25.21 -0.87
N ASP A 205 6.33 25.80 0.22
CA ASP A 205 7.13 26.01 1.44
C ASP A 205 7.53 24.71 2.15
N GLN A 206 6.92 23.56 1.80
CA GLN A 206 7.27 22.24 2.33
C GLN A 206 8.34 21.52 1.49
N VAL A 207 8.67 22.05 0.31
CA VAL A 207 9.75 21.52 -0.53
C VAL A 207 11.07 22.06 -0.02
N LYS A 208 11.89 21.16 0.55
CA LYS A 208 13.25 21.50 0.98
C LYS A 208 14.20 21.46 -0.21
N PRO A 209 15.40 22.06 -0.11
CA PRO A 209 16.42 21.88 -1.14
C PRO A 209 16.79 20.41 -1.33
N ALA A 210 17.15 20.00 -2.55
CA ALA A 210 17.49 18.61 -2.88
C ALA A 210 18.49 17.98 -1.89
N ALA A 211 19.55 18.71 -1.52
CA ALA A 211 20.57 18.24 -0.59
C ALA A 211 20.05 17.92 0.84
N ALA A 212 18.84 18.40 1.21
CA ALA A 212 18.20 18.04 2.46
C ALA A 212 17.63 16.61 2.46
N TYR A 213 17.54 15.97 1.30
CA TYR A 213 17.07 14.59 1.11
C TYR A 213 18.25 13.62 0.97
N VAL A 214 19.24 13.80 1.84
CA VAL A 214 20.36 12.87 2.05
C VAL A 214 20.27 12.37 3.49
N LYS A 215 20.31 11.04 3.65
CA LYS A 215 20.30 10.40 4.96
C LYS A 215 21.52 10.87 5.76
N GLN A 216 21.28 11.40 6.95
CA GLN A 216 22.33 11.78 7.91
C GLN A 216 22.82 10.57 8.70
#